data_AF-B7VCY2-F1
#
_entry.id   AF-B7VCY2-F1
#
_cell.length_a   1.000
_cell.length_b   1.000
_cell.length_c   1.000
_cell.angle_alpha   90.00
_cell.angle_beta   90.00
_cell.angle_gamma   90.00
#
_symmetry.space_group_name_H-M   'P 1'
#
loop_
_entity.id
_entity.type
_entity.pdbx_description
1 polymer ?
#
loop_
_entity_poly.entity_id
_entity_poly.type
_entity_poly.pdbx_seq_one_letter_code
_entity_poly.pdbx_strand_id
1 'polypeptide(L)'
;MKLGDVKDKLMPMIDDAHWAEQTLDMDDNQFTRRAYVRNVFAMIDGCIWTLKETALNTPAQEGITKRFLPGEYALLSDKSYELKSNGQVKEQTKYLRLPENIRFTFAVLSKYFKIDFSLGIGTSNWDKFLAAQEIRNRITHPKTSAEFSISDEEIAICRDVSSWFNDLIIDFFNGLIANSQRIAGDEA
;
A
#
# COMPACT_ATOMS: atom_id res chain seq x y z
N MET A 1 7.39 17.27 4.37
CA MET A 1 7.92 16.00 4.90
C MET A 1 9.21 15.69 4.16
N LYS A 2 10.29 15.31 4.86
CA LYS A 2 11.55 14.94 4.20
C LYS A 2 11.47 13.48 3.75
N LEU A 3 12.18 13.11 2.70
CA LEU A 3 12.21 11.72 2.20
C LEU A 3 12.69 10.72 3.28
N GLY A 4 13.57 11.16 4.17
CA GLY A 4 14.00 10.37 5.34
C GLY A 4 12.84 9.99 6.27
N ASP A 5 11.90 10.90 6.51
CA ASP A 5 10.74 10.64 7.39
C ASP A 5 9.80 9.58 6.79
N VAL A 6 9.74 9.49 5.45
CA VAL A 6 8.95 8.46 4.75
C VAL A 6 9.64 7.11 4.91
N LYS A 7 10.95 7.08 4.67
CA LYS A 7 11.78 5.88 4.80
C LYS A 7 11.69 5.29 6.20
N ASP A 8 11.84 6.11 7.25
CA ASP A 8 11.83 5.65 8.63
C ASP A 8 10.49 5.02 9.04
N LYS A 9 9.37 5.47 8.45
CA LYS A 9 8.05 4.88 8.66
C LYS A 9 7.84 3.56 7.91
N LEU A 10 8.44 3.42 6.73
CA LEU A 10 8.29 2.24 5.88
C LEU A 10 9.22 1.09 6.31
N MET A 11 10.44 1.42 6.73
CA MET A 11 11.51 0.45 6.93
C MET A 11 11.11 -0.72 7.85
N PRO A 12 10.45 -0.50 9.01
CA PRO A 12 10.13 -1.60 9.92
C PRO A 12 9.29 -2.70 9.26
N MET A 13 8.29 -2.34 8.44
CA MET A 13 7.43 -3.34 7.81
C MET A 13 8.07 -4.01 6.61
N ILE A 14 8.97 -3.31 5.91
CA ILE A 14 9.80 -3.89 4.85
C ILE A 14 10.76 -4.90 5.47
N ASP A 15 11.42 -4.54 6.57
CA ASP A 15 12.31 -5.41 7.33
C ASP A 15 11.56 -6.65 7.83
N ASP A 16 10.37 -6.50 8.42
CA ASP A 16 9.55 -7.63 8.90
C ASP A 16 9.20 -8.61 7.76
N ALA A 17 8.82 -8.11 6.58
CA ALA A 17 8.56 -8.94 5.41
C ALA A 17 9.83 -9.65 4.92
N HIS A 18 10.97 -8.95 4.92
CA HIS A 18 12.26 -9.53 4.55
C HIS A 18 12.73 -10.61 5.53
N TRP A 19 12.63 -10.37 6.83
CA TRP A 19 12.97 -11.38 7.85
C TRP A 19 12.04 -12.59 7.78
N ALA A 20 10.75 -12.39 7.49
CA ALA A 20 9.82 -13.48 7.28
C ALA A 20 10.17 -14.31 6.04
N GLU A 21 10.67 -13.69 4.97
CA GLU A 21 11.18 -14.37 3.78
C GLU A 21 12.40 -15.23 4.09
N GLN A 22 13.40 -14.64 4.76
CA GLN A 22 14.60 -15.37 5.17
C GLN A 22 14.27 -16.55 6.08
N THR A 23 13.33 -16.36 7.01
CA THR A 23 12.87 -17.43 7.91
C THR A 23 12.20 -18.56 7.12
N LEU A 24 11.40 -18.23 6.11
CA LEU A 24 10.80 -19.19 5.19
C LEU A 24 11.86 -19.96 4.38
N ASP A 25 12.90 -19.29 3.89
CA ASP A 25 13.98 -19.92 3.14
C ASP A 25 14.85 -20.85 4.01
N MET A 26 14.99 -20.54 5.30
CA MET A 26 15.75 -21.36 6.25
C MET A 26 15.01 -22.64 6.67
N ASP A 27 13.70 -22.56 6.86
CA ASP A 27 12.85 -23.66 7.30
C ASP A 27 11.46 -23.54 6.66
N ASP A 28 11.30 -24.11 5.48
CA ASP A 28 10.02 -24.09 4.77
C ASP A 28 9.02 -25.06 5.39
N ASN A 29 8.10 -24.51 6.18
CA ASN A 29 7.01 -25.24 6.78
C ASN A 29 5.75 -24.36 6.84
N GLN A 30 4.62 -24.96 7.24
CA GLN A 30 3.34 -24.27 7.23
C GLN A 30 3.28 -23.05 8.18
N PHE A 31 4.08 -23.03 9.25
CA PHE A 31 4.19 -21.84 10.10
C PHE A 31 4.91 -20.71 9.36
N THR A 32 6.08 -20.98 8.78
CA THR A 32 6.88 -19.95 8.10
C THR A 32 6.19 -19.44 6.84
N ARG A 33 5.47 -20.29 6.09
CA ARG A 33 4.61 -19.85 4.96
C ARG A 33 3.54 -18.86 5.40
N ARG A 34 2.77 -19.18 6.45
CA ARG A 34 1.73 -18.27 6.96
C ARG A 34 2.31 -16.98 7.52
N ALA A 35 3.46 -17.06 8.19
CA ALA A 35 4.16 -15.90 8.71
C ALA A 35 4.59 -14.97 7.56
N TYR A 36 5.18 -15.52 6.50
CA TYR A 36 5.56 -14.75 5.32
C TYR A 36 4.36 -14.04 4.69
N VAL A 37 3.28 -14.78 4.37
CA VAL A 37 2.09 -14.17 3.74
C VAL A 37 1.50 -13.05 4.61
N ARG A 38 1.43 -13.22 5.93
CA ARG A 38 0.92 -12.19 6.83
C ARG A 38 1.81 -10.93 6.85
N ASN A 39 3.13 -11.10 6.86
CA ASN A 39 4.06 -9.98 6.84
C ASN A 39 4.08 -9.25 5.49
N VAL A 40 3.96 -9.95 4.37
CA VAL A 40 3.82 -9.31 3.04
C VAL A 40 2.59 -8.41 2.99
N PHE A 41 1.43 -8.88 3.50
CA PHE A 41 0.23 -8.04 3.52
C PHE A 41 0.31 -6.89 4.53
N ALA A 42 0.95 -7.10 5.69
CA ALA A 42 1.21 -6.01 6.64
C ALA A 42 2.09 -4.91 6.03
N MET A 43 3.16 -5.31 5.31
CA MET A 43 4.02 -4.41 4.56
C MET A 43 3.24 -3.61 3.51
N ILE A 44 2.41 -4.28 2.71
CA ILE A 44 1.56 -3.61 1.70
C ILE A 44 0.63 -2.59 2.37
N ASP A 45 -0.11 -2.99 3.41
CA ASP A 45 -1.03 -2.10 4.13
C ASP A 45 -0.31 -0.87 4.71
N GLY A 46 0.84 -1.07 5.37
CA GLY A 46 1.60 0.01 5.96
C GLY A 46 2.28 0.94 4.95
N CYS A 47 2.71 0.39 3.81
CA CYS A 47 3.20 1.20 2.70
C CYS A 47 2.10 2.13 2.18
N ILE A 48 0.91 1.58 1.92
CA ILE A 48 -0.23 2.38 1.44
C ILE A 48 -0.64 3.43 2.47
N TRP A 49 -0.71 3.08 3.74
CA TRP A 49 -1.00 4.06 4.80
C TRP A 49 0.04 5.18 4.83
N THR A 50 1.33 4.85 4.81
CA THR A 50 2.42 5.83 4.84
C THR A 50 2.40 6.74 3.62
N LEU A 51 2.08 6.20 2.43
CA LEU A 51 1.94 6.99 1.21
C LEU A 51 0.77 7.98 1.29
N LYS A 52 -0.39 7.56 1.85
CA LYS A 52 -1.53 8.47 2.09
C LYS A 52 -1.16 9.59 3.07
N GLU A 53 -0.53 9.24 4.18
CA GLU A 53 -0.04 10.22 5.17
C GLU A 53 0.99 11.19 4.55
N THR A 54 1.87 10.69 3.69
CA THR A 54 2.83 11.53 2.97
C THR A 54 2.10 12.51 2.05
N ALA A 55 1.05 12.07 1.35
CA ALA A 55 0.23 12.94 0.52
C ALA A 55 -0.43 14.06 1.32
N LEU A 56 -1.04 13.71 2.47
CA LEU A 56 -1.74 14.64 3.35
C LEU A 56 -0.80 15.65 4.02
N ASN A 57 0.39 15.21 4.44
CA ASN A 57 1.36 16.03 5.17
C ASN A 57 2.35 16.79 4.27
N THR A 58 2.29 16.59 2.94
CA THR A 58 3.11 17.37 2.02
C THR A 58 2.41 18.71 1.74
N PRO A 59 3.07 19.86 2.02
CA PRO A 59 2.51 21.17 1.74
C PRO A 59 2.06 21.29 0.27
N ALA A 60 1.00 22.07 0.03
CA ALA A 60 0.66 22.46 -1.32
C ALA A 60 1.75 23.41 -1.87
N GLN A 61 1.93 23.44 -3.20
CA GLN A 61 2.75 24.48 -3.82
C GLN A 61 2.19 25.86 -3.49
N GLU A 62 3.06 26.88 -3.45
CA GLU A 62 2.63 28.27 -3.21
C GLU A 62 1.51 28.66 -4.17
N GLY A 63 0.43 29.23 -3.62
CA GLY A 63 -0.76 29.62 -4.38
C GLY A 63 -1.84 28.53 -4.54
N ILE A 64 -1.59 27.27 -4.18
CA ILE A 64 -2.62 26.21 -4.20
C ILE A 64 -3.27 26.07 -2.82
N THR A 65 -4.50 26.56 -2.68
CA THR A 65 -5.25 26.55 -1.42
C THR A 65 -5.99 25.23 -1.12
N LYS A 66 -6.29 24.42 -2.15
CA LYS A 66 -6.95 23.11 -2.00
C LYS A 66 -6.28 22.09 -2.89
N ARG A 67 -5.44 21.26 -2.28
CA ARG A 67 -4.76 20.16 -2.97
C ARG A 67 -5.77 19.09 -3.38
N PHE A 68 -6.45 18.46 -2.42
CA PHE A 68 -7.34 17.32 -2.68
C PHE A 68 -8.80 17.73 -2.83
N LEU A 69 -9.56 17.01 -3.67
CA LEU A 69 -11.02 17.08 -3.63
C LEU A 69 -11.53 16.60 -2.25
N PRO A 70 -12.68 17.10 -1.74
CA PRO A 70 -13.19 16.67 -0.43
C PRO A 70 -13.34 15.15 -0.29
N GLY A 71 -13.79 14.47 -1.35
CA GLY A 71 -13.88 13.00 -1.38
C GLY A 71 -12.53 12.31 -1.36
N GLU A 72 -11.53 12.83 -2.09
CA GLU A 72 -10.17 12.29 -2.07
C GLU A 72 -9.54 12.48 -0.70
N TYR A 73 -9.72 13.65 -0.07
CA TYR A 73 -9.22 13.92 1.28
C TYR A 73 -9.83 12.96 2.31
N ALA A 74 -11.14 12.73 2.25
CA ALA A 74 -11.82 11.79 3.15
C ALA A 74 -11.28 10.36 3.02
N LEU A 75 -11.05 9.89 1.80
CA LEU A 75 -10.50 8.56 1.53
C LEU A 75 -9.01 8.46 1.88
N LEU A 76 -8.20 9.50 1.62
CA LEU A 76 -6.79 9.54 2.04
C LEU A 76 -6.65 9.48 3.57
N SER A 77 -7.55 10.15 4.28
CA SER A 77 -7.53 10.23 5.74
C SER A 77 -8.24 9.06 6.44
N ASP A 78 -8.74 8.07 5.70
CA ASP A 78 -9.55 6.96 6.21
C ASP A 78 -10.73 7.41 7.07
N LYS A 79 -11.35 8.53 6.69
CA LYS A 79 -12.47 9.14 7.41
C LYS A 79 -13.77 9.05 6.62
N SER A 80 -14.86 8.84 7.33
CA SER A 80 -16.22 9.02 6.83
C SER A 80 -17.08 9.69 7.89
N TYR A 81 -18.21 10.25 7.46
CA TYR A 81 -19.08 11.04 8.31
C TYR A 81 -20.49 10.47 8.29
N GLU A 82 -21.10 10.35 9.46
CA GLU A 82 -22.48 9.92 9.65
C GLU A 82 -23.27 11.06 10.34
N LEU A 83 -24.51 11.28 9.90
CA LEU A 83 -25.41 12.22 10.58
C LEU A 83 -26.15 11.49 11.70
N LYS A 84 -25.92 11.91 12.94
CA LYS A 84 -26.66 11.40 14.10
C LYS A 84 -28.10 11.92 14.10
N SER A 85 -28.98 11.19 14.78
CA SER A 85 -30.39 11.58 14.98
C SER A 85 -30.57 12.92 15.70
N ASN A 86 -29.56 13.39 16.44
CA ASN A 86 -29.56 14.71 17.09
C ASN A 86 -29.04 15.85 16.18
N GLY A 87 -28.82 15.58 14.88
CA GLY A 87 -28.33 16.55 13.92
C GLY A 87 -26.81 16.79 13.94
N GLN A 88 -26.05 16.10 14.80
CA GLN A 88 -24.59 16.24 14.87
C GLN A 88 -23.87 15.30 13.90
N VAL A 89 -22.72 15.74 13.40
CA VAL A 89 -21.83 14.92 12.58
C VAL A 89 -20.98 14.02 13.48
N LYS A 90 -20.92 12.73 13.13
CA LYS A 90 -20.02 11.74 13.73
C LYS A 90 -18.94 11.37 12.71
N GLU A 91 -17.68 11.61 13.04
CA GLU A 91 -16.57 11.04 12.29
C GLU A 91 -16.39 9.56 12.68
N GLN A 92 -16.13 8.71 11.69
CA GLN A 92 -15.80 7.30 11.90
C GLN A 92 -14.73 6.84 10.90
N THR A 93 -13.95 5.84 11.30
CA THR A 93 -12.92 5.24 10.44
C THR A 93 -13.57 4.54 9.26
N LYS A 94 -13.06 4.82 8.06
CA LYS A 94 -13.45 4.17 6.81
C LYS A 94 -12.40 3.13 6.46
N TYR A 95 -12.75 1.85 6.62
CA TYR A 95 -11.92 0.76 6.14
C TYR A 95 -12.12 0.58 4.63
N LEU A 96 -11.07 0.85 3.87
CA LEU A 96 -11.03 0.64 2.42
C LEU A 96 -10.58 -0.79 2.13
N ARG A 97 -11.19 -1.41 1.14
CA ARG A 97 -10.71 -2.70 0.63
C ARG A 97 -9.36 -2.49 -0.03
N LEU A 98 -8.41 -3.38 0.23
CA LEU A 98 -7.01 -3.18 -0.12
C LEU A 98 -6.78 -2.93 -1.63
N PRO A 99 -7.36 -3.71 -2.57
CA PRO A 99 -7.18 -3.46 -4.00
C PRO A 99 -7.66 -2.06 -4.43
N GLU A 100 -8.83 -1.66 -3.96
CA GLU A 100 -9.41 -0.35 -4.22
C GLU A 100 -8.58 0.76 -3.57
N ASN A 101 -8.06 0.53 -2.36
CA ASN A 101 -7.20 1.46 -1.63
C ASN A 101 -5.86 1.69 -2.33
N ILE A 102 -5.20 0.63 -2.82
CA ILE A 102 -3.96 0.72 -3.62
C ILE A 102 -4.23 1.54 -4.88
N ARG A 103 -5.26 1.16 -5.65
CA ARG A 103 -5.64 1.88 -6.89
C ARG A 103 -5.90 3.36 -6.64
N PHE A 104 -6.70 3.65 -5.63
CA PHE A 104 -7.04 5.02 -5.24
C PHE A 104 -5.79 5.81 -4.84
N THR A 105 -4.95 5.25 -3.97
CA THR A 105 -3.77 5.91 -3.45
C THR A 105 -2.80 6.28 -4.57
N PHE A 106 -2.45 5.33 -5.44
CA PHE A 106 -1.56 5.61 -6.56
C PHE A 106 -2.17 6.58 -7.58
N ALA A 107 -3.46 6.47 -7.90
CA ALA A 107 -4.11 7.42 -8.82
C ALA A 107 -4.07 8.86 -8.30
N VAL A 108 -4.33 9.06 -7.01
CA VAL A 108 -4.24 10.36 -6.36
C VAL A 108 -2.79 10.85 -6.36
N LEU A 109 -1.83 10.01 -5.96
CA LEU A 109 -0.43 10.40 -5.94
C LEU A 109 0.08 10.79 -7.33
N SER A 110 -0.17 9.99 -8.37
CA SER A 110 0.20 10.31 -9.76
C SER A 110 -0.40 11.64 -10.22
N LYS A 111 -1.68 11.87 -9.93
CA LYS A 111 -2.38 13.14 -10.26
C LYS A 111 -1.72 14.36 -9.62
N TYR A 112 -1.35 14.25 -8.34
CA TYR A 112 -0.88 15.37 -7.53
C TYR A 112 0.63 15.60 -7.56
N PHE A 113 1.41 14.54 -7.73
CA PHE A 113 2.86 14.60 -7.83
C PHE A 113 3.36 14.57 -9.27
N LYS A 114 2.46 14.51 -10.26
CA LYS A 114 2.78 14.50 -11.70
C LYS A 114 3.76 13.40 -12.08
N ILE A 115 3.53 12.22 -11.50
CA ILE A 115 4.32 11.02 -11.77
C ILE A 115 3.57 10.20 -12.80
N ASP A 116 4.23 9.88 -13.91
CA ASP A 116 3.75 8.85 -14.81
C ASP A 116 4.04 7.49 -14.19
N PHE A 117 2.99 6.79 -13.78
CA PHE A 117 3.09 5.57 -13.02
C PHE A 117 1.93 4.64 -13.36
N SER A 118 2.26 3.38 -13.61
CA SER A 118 1.29 2.33 -13.93
C SER A 118 1.29 1.27 -12.85
N LEU A 119 0.12 1.03 -12.26
CA LEU A 119 -0.10 -0.05 -11.30
C LEU A 119 -0.16 -1.43 -11.98
N GLY A 120 -0.17 -1.50 -13.32
CA GLY A 120 -0.30 -2.76 -14.05
C GLY A 120 -1.68 -3.43 -13.90
N ILE A 121 -2.75 -2.65 -13.82
CA ILE A 121 -4.13 -3.17 -13.73
C ILE A 121 -4.43 -4.09 -14.92
N GLY A 122 -4.92 -5.30 -14.65
CA GLY A 122 -5.25 -6.29 -15.69
C GLY A 122 -4.03 -7.00 -16.28
N THR A 123 -2.85 -6.81 -15.69
CA THR A 123 -1.66 -7.61 -15.99
C THR A 123 -1.59 -8.83 -15.07
N SER A 124 -0.75 -9.81 -15.42
CA SER A 124 -0.53 -11.00 -14.60
C SER A 124 -0.11 -10.67 -13.16
N ASN A 125 0.63 -9.59 -12.92
CA ASN A 125 1.03 -9.19 -11.57
C ASN A 125 -0.16 -8.75 -10.72
N TRP A 126 -1.10 -8.00 -11.32
CA TRP A 126 -2.32 -7.60 -10.63
C TRP A 126 -3.21 -8.80 -10.30
N ASP A 127 -3.33 -9.76 -11.22
CA ASP A 127 -4.11 -10.98 -10.98
C ASP A 127 -3.48 -11.85 -9.89
N LYS A 128 -2.14 -11.94 -9.86
CA LYS A 128 -1.41 -12.60 -8.76
C LYS A 128 -1.65 -11.89 -7.43
N PHE A 129 -1.67 -10.56 -7.39
CA PHE A 129 -2.00 -9.80 -6.18
C PHE A 129 -3.41 -10.13 -5.66
N LEU A 130 -4.41 -10.18 -6.55
CA LEU A 130 -5.77 -10.57 -6.17
C LEU A 130 -5.81 -12.02 -5.65
N ALA A 131 -5.10 -12.94 -6.29
CA ALA A 131 -4.99 -14.33 -5.82
C ALA A 131 -4.30 -14.42 -4.44
N ALA A 132 -3.19 -13.70 -4.23
CA ALA A 132 -2.50 -13.63 -2.94
C ALA A 132 -3.41 -13.08 -1.84
N GLN A 133 -4.28 -12.12 -2.16
CA GLN A 133 -5.24 -11.59 -1.20
C GLN A 133 -6.22 -12.66 -0.74
N GLU A 134 -6.71 -13.49 -1.65
CA GLU A 134 -7.60 -14.60 -1.30
C GLU A 134 -6.89 -15.67 -0.46
N ILE A 135 -5.60 -15.95 -0.75
CA ILE A 135 -4.77 -16.83 0.09
C ILE A 135 -4.66 -16.25 1.51
N ARG A 136 -4.34 -14.96 1.64
CA ARG A 136 -4.28 -14.28 2.94
C ARG A 136 -5.62 -14.31 3.67
N ASN A 137 -6.72 -14.04 2.97
CA ASN A 137 -8.07 -14.08 3.54
C ASN A 137 -8.40 -15.47 4.09
N ARG A 138 -8.08 -16.51 3.32
CA ARG A 138 -8.29 -17.91 3.70
C ARG A 138 -7.51 -18.29 4.98
N ILE A 139 -6.22 -17.95 5.07
CA ILE A 139 -5.39 -18.31 6.25
C ILE A 139 -5.61 -17.42 7.49
N THR A 140 -6.40 -16.34 7.36
CA THR A 140 -6.75 -15.43 8.46
C THR A 140 -8.16 -15.67 8.98
N HIS A 141 -9.08 -16.09 8.11
CA HIS A 141 -10.45 -16.45 8.47
C HIS A 141 -10.85 -17.84 7.92
N PRO A 142 -10.13 -18.92 8.30
CA PRO A 142 -10.39 -20.24 7.76
C PRO A 142 -11.68 -20.82 8.31
N LYS A 143 -12.45 -21.51 7.46
CA LYS A 143 -13.64 -22.26 7.84
C LYS A 143 -13.30 -23.67 8.31
N THR A 144 -12.15 -24.19 7.90
CA THR A 144 -11.67 -25.54 8.20
C THR A 144 -10.19 -25.54 8.56
N SER A 145 -9.71 -26.57 9.25
CA SER A 145 -8.29 -26.70 9.58
C SER A 145 -7.39 -26.84 8.34
N ALA A 146 -7.90 -27.46 7.27
CA ALA A 146 -7.17 -27.63 6.02
C ALA A 146 -6.88 -26.29 5.32
N GLU A 147 -7.73 -25.28 5.52
CA GLU A 147 -7.57 -23.94 4.94
C GLU A 147 -6.40 -23.15 5.54
N PHE A 148 -5.71 -23.64 6.58
CA PHE A 148 -4.45 -23.05 7.04
C PHE A 148 -3.23 -23.45 6.21
N SER A 149 -3.37 -24.46 5.35
CA SER A 149 -2.26 -24.94 4.51
C SER A 149 -2.05 -24.03 3.30
N ILE A 150 -0.80 -23.75 3.00
CA ILE A 150 -0.36 -22.99 1.83
C ILE A 150 0.47 -23.92 0.97
N SER A 151 0.07 -24.11 -0.27
CA SER A 151 0.77 -24.92 -1.28
C SER A 151 2.02 -24.23 -1.83
N ASP A 152 2.83 -24.97 -2.58
CA ASP A 152 4.06 -24.46 -3.20
C ASP A 152 3.74 -23.41 -4.27
N GLU A 153 2.66 -23.62 -5.01
CA GLU A 153 2.15 -22.68 -6.00
C GLU A 153 1.65 -21.40 -5.34
N GLU A 154 0.94 -21.52 -4.23
CA GLU A 154 0.42 -20.37 -3.48
C GLU A 154 1.52 -19.53 -2.85
N ILE A 155 2.56 -20.15 -2.30
CA ILE A 155 3.68 -19.39 -1.74
C ILE A 155 4.50 -18.71 -2.84
N ALA A 156 4.65 -19.32 -4.02
CA ALA A 156 5.27 -18.69 -5.19
C ALA A 156 4.48 -17.45 -5.65
N ILE A 157 3.15 -17.52 -5.69
CA ILE A 157 2.29 -16.35 -5.97
C ILE A 157 2.55 -15.23 -4.96
N CYS A 158 2.66 -15.54 -3.68
CA CYS A 158 2.94 -14.53 -2.65
C CYS A 158 4.34 -13.91 -2.79
N ARG A 159 5.37 -14.67 -3.20
CA ARG A 159 6.70 -14.14 -3.50
C ARG A 159 6.69 -13.19 -4.68
N ASP A 160 6.01 -13.58 -5.76
CA ASP A 160 5.85 -12.72 -6.94
C ASP A 160 5.17 -11.39 -6.58
N VAL A 161 4.16 -11.43 -5.71
CA VAL A 161 3.45 -10.23 -5.23
C VAL A 161 4.33 -9.35 -4.35
N SER A 162 5.14 -9.94 -3.47
CA SER A 162 6.11 -9.20 -2.65
C SER A 162 7.12 -8.46 -3.54
N SER A 163 7.73 -9.16 -4.50
CA SER A 163 8.67 -8.57 -5.46
C SER A 163 8.01 -7.45 -6.28
N TRP A 164 6.86 -7.74 -6.88
CA TRP A 164 6.12 -6.75 -7.67
C TRP A 164 5.80 -5.49 -6.86
N PHE A 165 5.36 -5.65 -5.61
CA PHE A 165 5.01 -4.50 -4.78
C PHE A 165 6.25 -3.69 -4.39
N ASN A 166 7.37 -4.33 -4.12
CA ASN A 166 8.63 -3.64 -3.86
C ASN A 166 9.10 -2.84 -5.08
N ASP A 167 9.07 -3.44 -6.27
CA ASP A 167 9.41 -2.76 -7.53
C ASP A 167 8.51 -1.54 -7.76
N LEU A 168 7.21 -1.72 -7.51
CA LEU A 168 6.19 -0.69 -7.61
C LEU A 168 6.46 0.50 -6.66
N ILE A 169 6.89 0.24 -5.42
CA ILE A 169 7.28 1.29 -4.47
C ILE A 169 8.56 2.00 -4.94
N ILE A 170 9.55 1.26 -5.43
CA ILE A 170 10.80 1.81 -5.97
C ILE A 170 10.52 2.72 -7.17
N ASP A 171 9.73 2.27 -8.13
CA ASP A 171 9.35 3.02 -9.33
C ASP A 171 8.63 4.32 -8.97
N PHE A 172 7.73 4.26 -7.98
CA PHE A 172 7.04 5.44 -7.47
C PHE A 172 8.02 6.48 -6.90
N PHE A 173 8.98 6.06 -6.06
CA PHE A 173 9.96 6.98 -5.49
C PHE A 173 10.94 7.52 -6.55
N ASN A 174 11.35 6.70 -7.51
CA ASN A 174 12.16 7.15 -8.65
C ASN A 174 11.44 8.23 -9.45
N GLY A 175 10.15 8.03 -9.72
CA GLY A 175 9.29 9.02 -10.38
C GLY A 175 9.15 10.33 -9.58
N LEU A 176 9.00 10.24 -8.25
CA LEU A 176 8.99 11.41 -7.37
C LEU A 176 10.30 12.21 -7.46
N ILE A 177 11.44 11.53 -7.38
CA ILE A 177 12.76 12.16 -7.42
C ILE A 177 12.97 12.84 -8.77
N ALA A 178 12.69 12.13 -9.88
CA ALA A 178 12.84 12.67 -11.22
C ALA A 178 11.99 13.94 -11.44
N ASN A 179 10.73 13.93 -10.97
CA ASN A 179 9.88 15.13 -11.10
C ASN A 179 10.35 16.28 -10.19
N SER A 180 10.88 16.00 -9.00
CA SER A 180 11.43 17.04 -8.12
C SER A 180 12.65 17.74 -8.73
N GLN A 181 13.53 17.00 -9.41
CA GLN A 181 14.70 17.55 -10.10
C GLN A 181 14.31 18.40 -11.31
N ARG A 182 13.28 17.99 -12.06
CA ARG A 182 12.76 18.77 -13.20
C ARG A 182 12.24 20.13 -12.75
N ILE A 183 11.45 20.18 -11.66
CA ILE A 183 10.93 21.45 -11.12
C ILE A 183 12.08 22.36 -10.69
N ALA A 184 13.10 21.84 -10.01
CA ALA A 184 14.26 22.63 -9.59
C ALA A 184 15.12 23.13 -10.77
N GLY A 185 15.12 22.42 -11.90
CA GLY A 185 15.83 22.82 -13.12
C GLY A 185 15.07 23.82 -14.00
N ASP A 186 13.73 23.81 -13.95
CA ASP A 186 12.87 24.77 -14.68
C ASP A 186 12.82 26.15 -13.99
N GLU A 187 13.24 26.25 -12.72
CA GLU A 187 13.29 27.49 -11.92
C GLU A 187 14.68 28.18 -11.91
N ALA A 188 15.68 27.62 -12.60
CA ALA A 188 17.07 28.12 -12.68
C ALA A 188 17.38 28.77 -14.05
#